data_AF-A0A323V5M7-F1
#
_entry.id   AF-A0A323V5M7-F1
#
_cell.length_a   1.000
_cell.length_b   1.000
_cell.length_c   1.000
_cell.angle_alpha   90.00
_cell.angle_beta   90.00
_cell.angle_gamma   90.00
#
_symmetry.space_group_name_H-M   'P 1'
#
loop_
_entity.id
_entity.type
_entity.pdbx_description
1 polymer ?
#
loop_
_entity_poly.entity_id
_entity_poly.type
_entity_poly.pdbx_seq_one_letter_code
_entity_poly.pdbx_strand_id
1 'polypeptide(L)' 'MHDHEQQPASTGHDHASWEDRYASAAALWSGRVNAPLAEHAGDLTPGRALDVGCGEGADTLWLAARG' A
#
# COMPACT_ATOMS: atom_id res chain seq x y z
N MET A 1 26.95 -0.32 31.41
CA MET A 1 27.12 -0.74 30.00
C MET A 1 25.86 -1.52 29.67
N HIS A 2 24.89 -0.90 29.00
CA HIS A 2 23.69 -1.60 28.57
C HIS A 2 23.97 -2.14 27.17
N ASP A 3 24.16 -3.45 27.07
CA ASP A 3 24.28 -4.14 25.80
C ASP A 3 22.98 -3.92 25.02
N HIS A 4 23.08 -3.18 23.91
CA HIS A 4 22.04 -3.16 22.90
C HIS A 4 22.12 -4.50 22.17
N GLU A 5 21.43 -5.51 22.69
CA GLU A 5 21.11 -6.70 21.89
C GLU A 5 20.37 -6.20 20.65
N GLN A 6 21.02 -6.31 19.49
CA GLN A 6 20.39 -5.98 18.24
C GLN A 6 19.21 -6.94 18.03
N GLN A 7 18.01 -6.37 17.98
CA GLN A 7 16.79 -7.06 17.61
C GLN A 7 17.05 -7.83 16.30
N PRO A 8 16.81 -9.16 16.23
CA PRO A 8 16.98 -9.90 14.98
C PRO A 8 16.15 -9.22 13.88
N ALA A 9 16.76 -9.07 12.69
CA ALA A 9 16.17 -8.39 11.55
C ALA A 9 14.71 -8.80 11.37
N SER A 10 13.82 -7.81 11.31
CA SER A 10 12.37 -7.98 11.16
C SER A 10 12.04 -8.78 9.90
N THR A 11 11.86 -10.10 10.02
CA THR A 11 11.37 -10.94 8.93
C THR A 11 9.93 -10.54 8.61
N GLY A 12 9.72 -9.81 7.51
CA GLY A 12 8.38 -9.50 6.99
C GLY A 12 8.13 -8.08 6.49
N HIS A 13 9.08 -7.15 6.63
CA HIS A 13 8.88 -5.75 6.19
C HIS A 13 10.00 -5.19 5.30
N ASP A 14 10.95 -6.04 4.87
CA ASP A 14 11.96 -5.63 3.90
C ASP A 14 11.44 -5.73 2.46
N HIS A 15 12.21 -5.17 1.54
CA HIS A 15 11.87 -5.15 0.11
C HIS A 15 11.67 -6.56 -0.45
N ALA A 16 12.60 -7.49 -0.16
CA ALA A 16 12.56 -8.85 -0.69
C ALA A 16 11.28 -9.60 -0.27
N SER A 17 10.85 -9.44 0.99
CA SER A 17 9.63 -10.05 1.52
C SER A 17 8.39 -9.57 0.76
N TRP A 18 8.36 -8.30 0.34
CA TRP A 18 7.26 -7.76 -0.47
C TRP A 18 7.30 -8.24 -1.91
N GLU A 19 8.47 -8.29 -2.53
CA GLU A 19 8.64 -8.83 -3.89
C GLU A 19 8.17 -10.29 -3.96
N ASP A 20 8.63 -11.15 -3.04
CA ASP A 20 8.21 -12.55 -2.97
C ASP A 20 6.69 -12.68 -2.77
N ARG A 21 6.09 -11.81 -1.96
CA ARG A 21 4.66 -11.77 -1.75
C ARG A 21 3.92 -11.43 -3.05
N TYR A 22 4.30 -10.36 -3.75
CA TYR A 22 3.68 -9.98 -5.03
C TYR A 22 3.90 -11.02 -6.14
N ALA A 23 5.01 -11.76 -6.11
CA ALA A 23 5.27 -12.85 -7.04
C ALA A 23 4.41 -14.11 -6.77
N SER A 24 3.80 -14.24 -5.58
CA SER A 24 3.11 -15.47 -5.17
C SER A 24 1.75 -15.70 -5.85
N ALA A 25 1.13 -14.67 -6.41
CA ALA A 25 -0.14 -14.77 -7.14
C ALA A 25 -0.31 -13.63 -8.14
N ALA A 26 -1.15 -13.85 -9.16
CA ALA A 26 -1.47 -12.80 -10.15
C ALA A 26 -2.25 -11.62 -9.54
N ALA A 27 -2.98 -11.85 -8.45
CA ALA A 27 -3.67 -10.84 -7.65
C ALA A 27 -3.77 -11.31 -6.20
N LEU A 28 -3.36 -10.44 -5.28
CA LEU A 28 -3.40 -10.59 -3.83
C LEU A 28 -4.53 -9.80 -3.20
N TRP A 29 -4.91 -8.68 -3.80
CA TRP A 29 -5.91 -7.78 -3.26
C TRP A 29 -7.19 -7.79 -4.10
N SER A 30 -8.22 -7.14 -3.58
CA SER A 30 -9.56 -7.22 -4.15
C SER A 30 -9.74 -6.52 -5.51
N GLY A 31 -8.74 -5.75 -5.94
CA GLY A 31 -8.84 -4.83 -7.08
C GLY A 31 -9.81 -3.66 -6.89
N ARG A 32 -10.44 -3.52 -5.73
CA ARG A 32 -11.35 -2.43 -5.39
C ARG A 32 -10.66 -1.41 -4.50
N VAL A 33 -11.14 -0.17 -4.60
CA VAL A 33 -10.74 0.92 -3.70
C VAL A 33 -10.97 0.54 -2.23
N ASN A 34 -10.07 0.97 -1.35
CA ASN A 34 -10.24 0.86 0.08
C ASN A 34 -11.44 1.71 0.53
N ALA A 35 -12.35 1.11 1.30
CA ALA A 35 -13.57 1.79 1.74
C ALA A 35 -13.30 3.10 2.50
N PRO A 36 -12.32 3.19 3.42
CA PRO A 36 -11.99 4.45 4.07
C PRO A 36 -11.49 5.54 3.10
N LEU A 37 -10.75 5.16 2.05
CA LEU A 37 -10.33 6.12 1.04
C LEU A 37 -11.54 6.67 0.31
N ALA A 38 -12.45 5.80 -0.15
CA ALA A 38 -13.66 6.23 -0.83
C ALA A 38 -14.54 7.12 0.04
N GLU A 39 -14.66 6.81 1.34
CA GLU A 39 -15.41 7.58 2.32
C GLU A 39 -14.84 9.00 2.51
N HIS A 40 -13.53 9.13 2.68
CA HIS A 40 -12.92 10.42 3.03
C HIS A 40 -12.54 11.27 1.81
N ALA A 41 -12.13 10.64 0.71
CA ALA A 41 -11.71 11.33 -0.51
C ALA A 41 -12.85 11.51 -1.52
N GLY A 42 -13.99 10.82 -1.33
CA GLY A 42 -15.14 10.87 -2.24
C GLY A 42 -15.65 12.28 -2.50
N ASP A 43 -15.70 13.12 -1.47
CA ASP A 43 -16.30 14.45 -1.58
C ASP A 43 -15.26 15.58 -1.73
N LEU A 44 -13.97 15.24 -1.78
CA LEU A 44 -12.92 16.23 -1.98
C LEU A 44 -12.93 16.74 -3.42
N THR A 45 -12.62 18.03 -3.59
CA THR A 45 -12.37 18.58 -4.93
C THR A 45 -11.13 17.89 -5.51
N PRO A 46 -11.22 17.33 -6.74
CA PRO A 46 -10.10 16.63 -7.36
C PRO A 46 -8.85 17.49 -7.54
N GLY A 47 -7.69 16.85 -7.61
CA GLY A 47 -6.39 17.51 -7.55
C GLY A 47 -5.24 16.51 -7.54
N ARG A 48 -4.06 16.94 -7.07
CA ARG A 48 -2.88 16.06 -7.05
C ARG A 48 -2.92 15.13 -5.84
N ALA A 49 -2.87 13.83 -6.09
CA ALA A 49 -2.77 12.79 -5.07
C ALA A 49 -1.45 12.02 -5.15
N LEU A 50 -1.01 11.44 -4.03
CA LEU A 50 0.10 10.51 -3.92
C LEU A 50 -0.39 9.26 -3.19
N ASP A 51 -0.20 8.09 -3.79
CA ASP A 51 -0.51 6.78 -3.20
C ASP A 51 0.81 6.08 -2.82
N VAL A 52 1.09 6.01 -1.52
CA VAL A 52 2.34 5.46 -0.99
C VAL A 52 2.12 3.99 -0.62
N GLY A 53 2.89 3.10 -1.24
CA GLY A 53 2.67 1.66 -1.10
C GLY A 53 1.43 1.20 -1.87
N CYS A 54 1.21 1.76 -3.06
CA CYS A 54 0.01 1.57 -3.88
C CYS A 54 -0.31 0.11 -4.25
N GLY A 55 0.66 -0.80 -4.12
CA GLY A 55 0.49 -2.21 -4.40
C GLY A 55 -0.02 -2.46 -5.81
N GLU A 56 -1.21 -3.05 -5.92
CA GLU A 56 -1.88 -3.31 -7.22
C GLU A 56 -2.56 -2.07 -7.83
N GLY A 57 -2.59 -0.95 -7.12
CA GLY A 57 -3.01 0.35 -7.65
C GLY A 57 -4.52 0.59 -7.68
N ALA A 58 -5.33 -0.19 -6.97
CA ALA A 58 -6.79 -0.01 -6.96
C ALA A 58 -7.21 1.40 -6.50
N ASP A 59 -6.55 1.92 -5.45
CA ASP A 59 -6.76 3.26 -4.93
C ASP A 59 -6.27 4.33 -5.90
N THR A 60 -5.05 4.16 -6.44
CA THR A 60 -4.48 5.02 -7.49
C THR A 60 -5.42 5.15 -8.70
N LEU A 61 -5.92 4.03 -9.23
CA LEU A 61 -6.83 4.01 -10.38
C LEU A 61 -8.17 4.67 -10.06
N TRP A 62 -8.70 4.44 -8.85
CA TRP A 62 -9.93 5.07 -8.40
C TRP A 62 -9.79 6.60 -8.26
N LEU A 63 -8.67 7.08 -7.73
CA LEU A 63 -8.37 8.52 -7.65
C LEU A 63 -8.20 9.13 -9.05
N ALA A 64 -7.44 8.48 -9.94
CA ALA A 64 -7.21 8.94 -11.31
C ALA A 64 -8.50 9.02 -12.14
N ALA A 65 -9.47 8.13 -11.90
CA ALA A 65 -10.77 8.18 -12.56
C ALA A 65 -11.63 9.39 -12.16
N ARG A 66 -11.21 10.16 -11.14
CA ARG A 66 -12.00 11.24 -10.51
C ARG A 66 -11.42 12.64 -10.70
N GLY A 67 -10.24 12.81 -11.30
CA GLY A 67 -9.67 14.12 -11.66
C GLY A 67 -8.27 14.36 -11.13
#